data_AF-A0A7J7IR14-F1
#
_entry.id   AF-A0A7J7IR14-F1
#
_cell.length_a   1.000
_cell.length_b   1.000
_cell.length_c   1.000
_cell.angle_alpha   90.00
_cell.angle_beta   90.00
_cell.angle_gamma   90.00
#
_symmetry.space_group_name_H-M   'P 1'
#
loop_
_entity.id
_entity.type
_entity.pdbx_description
1 polymer ?
#
loop_
_entity_poly.entity_id
_entity_poly.type
_entity_poly.pdbx_seq_one_letter_code
_entity_poly.pdbx_strand_id
1 'polypeptide(L)'
;MVKIVDIDKYDVIVISPRNYFLFQPMLPSSALGIVEFRSCCEPILRANPFIIYYEAEAVAVDVERRVVKCRAKVRRRGALSVGSEDNGGVSSTPETSREQHALEPRAQAVSNTDEIIGVREFEVPYTYCVVGIGSAVNTFNTPGVKENCFFLKEIPDARKIRSEVVRIFEEANLPETSDEERRRLLHFVVVGGGPTGVEFAGELHDFLVEDAVKYYKKLLKDVQVTLLQSGQTILNQFDKSLQDRALQNMRAAKINVRTGCRVVRITDTDIYLQDGSVLPYGMCVWAAGVGPQKLVTDLIQSIPAQRDFKKRQLVVDDWLRVIGAEGVFAAGDCATNLHEPLPATAQVAGQQGAYLARLLNREYCLDCDIPERTEYTRTWIDRARFAKPFQFLSFGLLAYIGRERAMAQIEMGDASVKLSGTLTYLIWRSVYAVKQVSMRNRILITLTGSRLRSLAATLVSSDAMTAGLSFIRRGDESVTDRNRYANTLVVSSYKYF
;
A
#
# COMPACT_ATOMS: atom_id res chain seq x y z
N MET A 1 -1.66 5.90 -14.54
CA MET A 1 -2.84 5.94 -15.42
C MET A 1 -3.66 7.20 -15.20
N VAL A 2 -4.33 7.36 -14.05
CA VAL A 2 -5.36 8.39 -13.82
C VAL A 2 -4.81 9.82 -13.97
N LYS A 3 -3.53 10.03 -13.69
CA LYS A 3 -2.83 11.31 -13.87
C LYS A 3 -2.48 11.68 -15.33
N ILE A 4 -2.50 10.71 -16.24
CA ILE A 4 -1.92 10.84 -17.58
C ILE A 4 -2.99 10.66 -18.67
N VAL A 5 -4.03 9.88 -18.39
CA VAL A 5 -5.11 9.63 -19.36
C VAL A 5 -5.83 10.94 -19.71
N ASP A 6 -6.15 11.09 -20.98
CA ASP A 6 -6.82 12.26 -21.54
C ASP A 6 -8.34 12.16 -21.30
N ILE A 7 -8.81 13.00 -20.38
CA ILE A 7 -10.22 13.10 -19.96
C ILE A 7 -11.11 13.77 -21.02
N ASP A 8 -10.53 14.45 -22.02
CA ASP A 8 -11.31 15.02 -23.12
C ASP A 8 -11.70 13.94 -24.14
N LYS A 9 -11.02 12.78 -24.11
CA LYS A 9 -11.22 11.65 -25.01
C LYS A 9 -12.03 10.50 -24.41
N TYR A 10 -12.00 10.34 -23.09
CA TYR A 10 -12.63 9.24 -22.38
C TYR A 10 -13.41 9.74 -21.17
N ASP A 11 -14.60 9.17 -20.97
CA ASP A 11 -15.28 9.24 -19.67
C ASP A 11 -14.61 8.24 -18.72
N VAL A 12 -13.74 8.75 -17.85
CA VAL A 12 -12.93 7.91 -16.94
C VAL A 12 -13.66 7.68 -15.63
N ILE A 13 -13.98 6.41 -15.36
CA ILE A 13 -14.60 5.95 -14.12
C ILE A 13 -13.60 5.11 -13.33
N VAL A 14 -13.32 5.49 -12.09
CA VAL A 14 -12.46 4.74 -11.17
C VAL A 14 -13.31 4.04 -10.11
N ILE A 15 -13.18 2.72 -10.02
CA ILE A 15 -13.84 1.88 -9.02
C ILE A 15 -12.78 1.38 -8.04
N SER A 16 -12.91 1.77 -6.77
CA SER A 16 -12.04 1.29 -5.71
C SER A 16 -12.72 1.41 -4.35
N PRO A 17 -12.63 0.42 -3.44
CA PRO A 17 -13.09 0.57 -2.07
C PRO A 17 -12.19 1.54 -1.27
N ARG A 18 -11.12 2.06 -1.88
CA ARG A 18 -10.16 2.98 -1.27
C ARG A 18 -10.12 4.29 -2.07
N ASN A 19 -10.45 5.40 -1.43
CA ASN A 19 -10.52 6.73 -2.05
C ASN A 19 -9.18 7.49 -2.10
N TYR A 20 -8.08 6.80 -1.79
CA TYR A 20 -6.73 7.36 -1.82
C TYR A 20 -5.74 6.38 -2.47
N PHE A 21 -4.73 6.96 -3.10
CA PHE A 21 -3.49 6.29 -3.44
C PHE A 21 -2.63 6.10 -2.19
N LEU A 22 -2.01 4.92 -2.06
CA LEU A 22 -1.07 4.59 -0.99
C LEU A 22 0.35 4.39 -1.54
N PHE A 23 1.30 5.17 -1.05
CA PHE A 23 2.72 4.98 -1.28
C PHE A 23 3.26 3.90 -0.33
N GLN A 24 3.03 2.64 -0.70
CA GLN A 24 3.37 1.47 0.12
C GLN A 24 4.82 1.37 0.60
N PRO A 25 5.86 1.82 -0.13
CA PRO A 25 7.24 1.71 0.34
C PRO A 25 7.52 2.47 1.64
N MET A 26 6.61 3.33 2.11
CA MET A 26 6.73 4.01 3.40
C MET A 26 5.76 3.48 4.47
N LEU A 27 4.97 2.45 4.15
CA LEU A 27 4.04 1.86 5.08
C LEU A 27 4.74 1.26 6.33
N PRO A 28 5.93 0.63 6.24
CA PRO A 28 6.68 0.19 7.42
C PRO A 28 6.98 1.33 8.41
N SER A 29 7.51 2.45 7.92
CA SER A 29 7.79 3.63 8.75
C SER A 29 6.51 4.22 9.33
N SER A 30 5.41 4.21 8.57
CA SER A 30 4.11 4.70 9.07
C SER A 30 3.49 3.82 10.13
N ALA A 31 3.65 2.50 10.07
CA ALA A 31 3.13 1.60 11.10
C ALA A 31 3.72 1.90 12.49
N LEU A 32 4.91 2.48 12.56
CA LEU A 32 5.63 2.77 13.80
C LEU A 32 5.65 4.26 14.18
N GLY A 33 4.92 5.11 13.45
CA GLY A 33 4.85 6.55 13.76
C GLY A 33 6.06 7.36 13.31
N ILE A 34 7.03 6.74 12.63
CA ILE A 34 8.20 7.42 12.07
C ILE A 34 7.77 8.33 10.93
N VAL A 35 6.75 7.94 10.14
CA VAL A 35 6.15 8.77 9.10
C VAL A 35 4.65 8.86 9.27
N GLU A 36 4.08 10.06 9.18
CA GLU A 36 2.64 10.23 9.31
C GLU A 36 1.86 9.56 8.17
N PHE A 37 0.72 8.94 8.49
CA PHE A 37 -0.10 8.21 7.51
C PHE A 37 -0.49 9.09 6.30
N ARG A 38 -0.77 10.37 6.58
CA ARG A 38 -1.13 11.38 5.58
C ARG A 38 -0.01 11.64 4.58
N SER A 39 1.25 11.47 4.98
CA SER A 39 2.41 11.67 4.12
C SER A 39 2.59 10.53 3.10
N CYS A 40 1.98 9.37 3.38
CA CYS A 40 2.03 8.20 2.50
C CYS A 40 0.76 8.06 1.63
N CYS A 41 -0.22 8.96 1.77
CA CYS A 41 -1.50 8.86 1.07
C CYS A 41 -1.77 10.09 0.22
N GLU A 42 -2.48 9.91 -0.89
CA GLU A 42 -2.99 11.00 -1.72
C GLU A 42 -4.43 10.71 -2.16
N PRO A 43 -5.44 11.55 -1.87
CA PRO A 43 -6.79 11.34 -2.35
C PRO A 43 -6.87 11.23 -3.87
N ILE A 44 -7.64 10.27 -4.41
CA ILE A 44 -7.74 10.02 -5.86
C ILE A 44 -8.24 11.27 -6.60
N LEU A 45 -9.30 11.90 -6.09
CA LEU A 45 -9.89 13.11 -6.69
C LEU A 45 -8.98 14.34 -6.61
N ARG A 46 -7.98 14.34 -5.71
CA ARG A 46 -6.95 15.39 -5.71
C ARG A 46 -5.92 15.17 -6.80
N ALA A 47 -5.63 13.91 -7.14
CA ALA A 47 -4.70 13.58 -8.21
C ALA A 47 -5.30 13.87 -9.61
N ASN A 48 -6.60 13.71 -9.79
CA ASN A 48 -7.34 14.15 -10.98
C ASN A 48 -8.80 14.49 -10.58
N PRO A 49 -9.22 15.76 -10.60
CA PRO A 49 -10.56 16.16 -10.17
C PRO A 49 -11.65 15.95 -11.23
N PHE A 50 -11.29 15.59 -12.46
CA PHE A 50 -12.22 15.51 -13.59
C PHE A 50 -12.73 14.09 -13.88
N ILE A 51 -12.28 13.10 -13.10
CA ILE A 51 -12.75 11.72 -13.22
C ILE A 51 -13.99 11.46 -12.36
N ILE A 52 -14.73 10.41 -12.70
CA ILE A 52 -15.80 9.87 -11.86
C ILE A 52 -15.18 8.84 -10.93
N TYR A 53 -15.46 8.92 -9.63
CA TYR A 53 -14.97 7.98 -8.63
C TYR A 53 -16.12 7.30 -7.90
N TYR A 54 -16.08 5.98 -7.82
CA TYR A 54 -17.01 5.16 -7.04
C TYR A 54 -16.25 4.42 -5.92
N GLU A 55 -16.61 4.72 -4.67
CA GLU A 55 -16.15 3.96 -3.50
C GLU A 55 -16.86 2.59 -3.44
N ALA A 56 -16.38 1.65 -4.25
CA ALA A 56 -16.96 0.33 -4.40
C ALA A 56 -15.90 -0.72 -4.76
N GLU A 57 -16.18 -1.97 -4.44
CA GLU A 57 -15.39 -3.13 -4.85
C GLU A 57 -15.93 -3.66 -6.17
N ALA A 58 -15.08 -3.78 -7.20
CA ALA A 58 -15.39 -4.58 -8.38
C ALA A 58 -15.41 -6.07 -8.01
N VAL A 59 -16.56 -6.73 -8.18
CA VAL A 59 -16.75 -8.14 -7.80
C VAL A 59 -16.71 -9.09 -9.00
N ALA A 60 -17.01 -8.60 -10.21
CA ALA A 60 -16.87 -9.34 -11.46
C ALA A 60 -16.65 -8.39 -12.64
N VAL A 61 -15.97 -8.87 -13.69
CA VAL A 61 -15.91 -8.23 -15.01
C VAL A 61 -16.56 -9.18 -16.00
N ASP A 62 -17.66 -8.74 -16.60
CA ASP A 62 -18.42 -9.48 -17.60
C ASP A 62 -17.96 -9.01 -18.99
N VAL A 63 -17.11 -9.82 -19.61
CA VAL A 63 -16.44 -9.47 -20.88
C VAL A 63 -17.44 -9.45 -22.04
N GLU A 64 -18.44 -10.33 -22.04
CA GLU A 64 -19.44 -10.43 -23.10
C GLU A 64 -20.41 -9.25 -23.07
N ARG A 65 -20.92 -8.91 -21.88
CA ARG A 65 -21.83 -7.75 -21.70
C ARG A 65 -21.08 -6.42 -21.62
N ARG A 66 -19.75 -6.43 -21.55
CA ARG A 66 -18.87 -5.28 -21.30
C ARG A 66 -19.33 -4.45 -20.10
N VAL A 67 -19.55 -5.11 -18.96
CA VAL A 67 -19.93 -4.47 -17.69
C VAL A 67 -19.04 -4.90 -16.52
N VAL A 68 -18.73 -3.98 -15.62
CA VAL A 68 -18.13 -4.28 -14.31
C VAL A 68 -19.24 -4.33 -13.26
N LYS A 69 -19.37 -5.47 -12.57
CA LYS A 69 -20.29 -5.60 -11.43
C LYS A 69 -19.59 -5.08 -10.18
N CYS A 70 -20.27 -4.18 -9.48
CA CYS A 70 -19.72 -3.45 -8.35
C CYS A 70 -20.55 -3.70 -7.09
N ARG A 71 -19.87 -3.65 -5.95
CA ARG A 71 -20.45 -3.77 -4.62
C ARG A 71 -19.97 -2.62 -3.74
N ALA A 72 -20.89 -1.76 -3.32
CA ALA A 72 -20.62 -0.67 -2.39
C ALA A 72 -21.18 -0.98 -1.00
N LYS A 73 -20.43 -0.61 0.05
CA LYS A 73 -20.90 -0.66 1.43
C LYS A 73 -21.74 0.59 1.71
N VAL A 74 -22.99 0.41 2.09
CA VAL A 74 -23.87 1.52 2.48
C VAL A 74 -23.66 1.80 3.96
N ARG A 75 -23.21 3.02 4.28
CA ARG A 75 -23.00 3.46 5.66
C ARG A 75 -24.15 4.34 6.10
N ARG A 76 -24.67 4.13 7.30
CA ARG A 76 -25.54 5.10 7.96
C ARG A 76 -24.65 6.00 8.78
N ARG A 77 -24.83 7.31 8.65
CA ARG A 77 -24.18 8.24 9.57
C ARG A 77 -24.80 7.97 10.95
N GLY A 78 -24.01 7.43 11.88
CA GLY A 78 -24.42 7.33 13.28
C GLY A 78 -24.79 8.73 13.77
N ALA A 79 -25.92 8.86 14.46
CA ALA A 79 -26.21 10.09 15.17
C ALA A 79 -25.08 10.31 16.18
N LEU A 80 -24.48 11.50 16.19
CA LEU A 80 -23.66 11.93 17.31
C LEU A 80 -24.59 11.98 18.52
N SER A 81 -24.60 10.94 19.35
CA SER A 81 -25.30 10.97 20.62
C SER A 81 -24.49 11.89 21.55
N VAL A 82 -24.75 13.19 21.47
CA VAL A 82 -24.48 14.08 22.59
C VAL A 82 -25.46 13.65 23.67
N GLY A 83 -24.95 13.09 24.77
CA GLY A 83 -25.80 12.77 25.91
C GLY A 83 -26.56 14.04 26.30
N SER A 84 -27.87 14.04 26.13
CA SER A 84 -28.74 15.05 26.71
C SER A 84 -28.71 14.84 28.21
N GLU A 85 -28.11 15.77 28.94
CA GLU A 85 -28.28 15.87 30.39
C GLU A 85 -29.78 16.10 30.65
N ASP A 86 -30.42 15.10 31.26
CA ASP A 86 -31.72 15.24 31.90
C ASP A 86 -31.59 16.28 33.03
N ASN A 87 -31.97 17.52 32.75
CA ASN A 87 -32.19 18.54 33.79
C ASN A 87 -33.53 18.26 34.49
N GLY A 88 -33.52 17.27 35.38
CA GLY A 88 -34.50 17.15 36.46
C GLY A 88 -34.14 18.14 37.57
N GLY A 89 -34.95 19.19 37.74
CA GLY A 89 -34.71 20.22 38.75
C GLY A 89 -34.92 19.74 40.19
N VAL A 90 -34.32 20.47 41.15
CA VAL A 90 -34.88 20.98 42.42
C VAL A 90 -33.82 21.90 43.08
N SER A 91 -34.30 22.80 43.93
CA SER A 91 -33.86 24.13 44.34
C SER A 91 -32.78 24.28 45.44
N SER A 92 -32.15 25.47 45.41
CA SER A 92 -31.77 26.39 46.51
C SER A 92 -30.78 25.96 47.60
N THR A 93 -29.59 26.58 47.63
CA THR A 93 -29.12 27.63 48.59
C THR A 93 -27.63 27.96 48.36
N PRO A 94 -27.12 29.16 48.75
CA PRO A 94 -25.72 29.57 48.51
C PRO A 94 -24.83 29.44 49.77
N GLU A 95 -23.51 29.60 49.57
CA GLU A 95 -22.39 29.66 50.56
C GLU A 95 -21.67 28.31 50.77
N THR A 96 -20.33 28.18 50.84
CA THR A 96 -19.17 29.08 50.86
C THR A 96 -17.90 28.23 50.63
N SER A 97 -16.94 28.77 49.88
CA SER A 97 -15.47 28.62 50.06
C SER A 97 -14.71 27.27 49.88
N ARG A 98 -13.53 27.43 49.23
CA ARG A 98 -12.27 26.64 49.25
C ARG A 98 -11.99 25.65 48.11
N GLU A 99 -11.10 26.12 47.23
CA GLU A 99 -9.93 25.46 46.63
C GLU A 99 -9.94 23.93 46.47
N GLN A 100 -9.96 23.49 45.20
CA GLN A 100 -9.04 22.50 44.63
C GLN A 100 -9.18 22.53 43.10
N HIS A 101 -8.18 23.09 42.41
CA HIS A 101 -8.05 22.96 40.96
C HIS A 101 -7.62 21.53 40.61
N ALA A 102 -8.58 20.61 40.57
CA ALA A 102 -8.42 19.34 39.88
C ALA A 102 -8.68 19.57 38.38
N LEU A 103 -7.64 19.48 37.56
CA LEU A 103 -7.76 19.40 36.11
C LEU A 103 -8.40 18.04 35.77
N GLU A 104 -9.70 18.05 35.47
CA GLU A 104 -10.39 16.89 34.93
C GLU A 104 -9.87 16.53 33.52
N PRO A 105 -9.72 15.23 33.20
CA PRO A 105 -9.24 14.81 31.88
C PRO A 105 -10.36 14.90 30.85
N ARG A 106 -10.35 15.95 30.01
CA ARG A 106 -11.17 15.99 28.78
C ARG A 106 -10.43 15.33 27.61
N ALA A 107 -10.68 14.04 27.45
CA ALA A 107 -10.59 13.36 26.15
C ALA A 107 -11.49 12.12 26.16
N GLN A 108 -12.81 12.33 26.01
CA GLN A 108 -13.70 11.23 25.67
C GLN A 108 -13.39 10.77 24.23
N ALA A 109 -13.00 9.50 24.11
CA ALA A 109 -12.73 8.86 22.83
C ALA A 109 -14.02 8.78 22.01
N VAL A 110 -14.11 9.60 20.96
CA VAL A 110 -15.16 9.47 19.94
C VAL A 110 -14.87 8.21 19.12
N SER A 111 -15.45 7.07 19.50
CA SER A 111 -15.43 5.87 18.67
C SER A 111 -16.44 6.05 17.54
N ASN A 112 -16.00 6.68 16.45
CA ASN A 112 -16.78 6.79 15.23
C ASN A 112 -16.84 5.40 14.55
N THR A 113 -17.80 4.58 14.94
CA THR A 113 -18.12 3.32 14.25
C THR A 113 -19.15 3.65 13.18
N ASP A 114 -18.67 3.89 11.96
CA ASP A 114 -19.52 3.89 10.77
C ASP A 114 -20.17 2.50 10.64
N GLU A 115 -21.42 2.35 11.08
CA GLU A 115 -22.15 1.09 10.95
C GLU A 115 -22.53 0.85 9.49
N ILE A 116 -22.13 -0.31 8.95
CA ILE A 116 -22.50 -0.75 7.60
C ILE A 116 -23.93 -1.30 7.68
N ILE A 117 -24.88 -0.55 7.15
CA ILE A 117 -26.32 -0.89 7.20
C ILE A 117 -26.81 -1.70 5.99
N GLY A 118 -25.97 -1.87 4.98
CA GLY A 118 -26.34 -2.64 3.80
C GLY A 118 -25.27 -2.69 2.72
N VAL A 119 -25.58 -3.44 1.68
CA VAL A 119 -24.74 -3.60 0.49
C VAL A 119 -25.57 -3.16 -0.72
N ARG A 120 -25.00 -2.28 -1.56
CA ARG A 120 -25.60 -1.88 -2.83
C ARG A 120 -24.80 -2.47 -3.97
N GLU A 121 -25.48 -3.20 -4.84
CA GLU A 121 -24.89 -3.73 -6.07
C GLU A 121 -25.35 -2.89 -7.27
N PHE A 122 -24.44 -2.70 -8.23
CA PHE A 122 -24.71 -1.97 -9.46
C PHE A 122 -23.74 -2.41 -10.57
N GLU A 123 -24.10 -2.16 -11.82
CA GLU A 123 -23.26 -2.45 -12.98
C GLU A 123 -22.76 -1.15 -13.61
N VAL A 124 -21.53 -1.18 -14.12
CA VAL A 124 -20.90 -0.06 -14.83
C VAL A 124 -20.50 -0.53 -16.22
N PRO A 125 -21.13 -0.04 -17.30
CA PRO A 125 -20.74 -0.38 -18.66
C PRO A 125 -19.37 0.21 -19.01
N TYR A 126 -18.64 -0.44 -19.91
CA TYR A 126 -17.34 0.03 -20.38
C TYR A 126 -17.13 -0.19 -21.87
N THR A 127 -16.37 0.71 -22.49
CA THR A 127 -15.73 0.46 -23.80
C THR A 127 -14.39 -0.22 -23.57
N TYR A 128 -13.61 0.29 -22.62
CA TYR A 128 -12.35 -0.29 -22.17
C TYR A 128 -12.34 -0.49 -20.66
N CYS A 129 -11.83 -1.63 -20.21
CA CYS A 129 -11.66 -1.96 -18.79
C CYS A 129 -10.18 -2.14 -18.46
N VAL A 130 -9.68 -1.47 -17.42
CA VAL A 130 -8.32 -1.65 -16.91
C VAL A 130 -8.40 -2.27 -15.52
N VAL A 131 -7.91 -3.51 -15.41
CA VAL A 131 -7.80 -4.24 -14.15
C VAL A 131 -6.44 -3.94 -13.51
N GLY A 132 -6.47 -3.22 -12.39
CA GLY A 132 -5.32 -2.74 -11.63
C GLY A 132 -5.46 -3.00 -10.13
N ILE A 133 -6.12 -4.10 -9.75
CA ILE A 133 -6.50 -4.40 -8.36
C ILE A 133 -5.34 -4.95 -7.50
N GLY A 134 -4.15 -5.09 -8.08
CA GLY A 134 -2.96 -5.55 -7.39
C GLY A 134 -3.09 -6.97 -6.85
N SER A 135 -2.55 -7.20 -5.65
CA SER A 135 -2.42 -8.51 -5.02
C SER A 135 -2.96 -8.53 -3.60
N ALA A 136 -3.48 -9.68 -3.18
CA ALA A 136 -3.89 -9.96 -1.81
C ALA A 136 -2.69 -10.41 -0.96
N VAL A 137 -2.84 -10.37 0.37
CA VAL A 137 -1.91 -11.03 1.28
C VAL A 137 -2.08 -12.55 1.14
N ASN A 138 -0.96 -13.28 1.11
CA ASN A 138 -0.99 -14.74 1.04
C ASN A 138 -0.57 -15.34 2.39
N THR A 139 -1.50 -16.05 3.04
CA THR A 139 -1.22 -16.76 4.30
C THR A 139 -0.69 -18.17 4.08
N PHE A 140 -0.61 -18.63 2.82
CA PHE A 140 -0.28 -20.01 2.42
C PHE A 140 -1.17 -21.07 3.09
N ASN A 141 -2.38 -20.68 3.52
CA ASN A 141 -3.28 -21.49 4.33
C ASN A 141 -2.66 -21.98 5.66
N THR A 142 -1.62 -21.30 6.15
CA THR A 142 -1.06 -21.55 7.48
C THR A 142 -2.11 -21.22 8.55
N PRO A 143 -2.51 -22.19 9.40
CA PRO A 143 -3.55 -21.98 10.41
C PRO A 143 -3.19 -20.90 11.42
N GLY A 144 -4.16 -20.06 11.77
CA GLY A 144 -4.04 -19.00 12.78
C GLY A 144 -3.42 -17.69 12.30
N VAL A 145 -2.92 -17.62 11.06
CA VAL A 145 -2.31 -16.38 10.52
C VAL A 145 -3.34 -15.26 10.38
N LYS A 146 -4.58 -15.54 9.96
CA LYS A 146 -5.58 -14.50 9.74
C LYS A 146 -6.12 -13.93 11.04
N GLU A 147 -6.13 -14.75 12.08
CA GLU A 147 -6.70 -14.48 13.38
C GLU A 147 -5.69 -13.77 14.30
N ASN A 148 -4.42 -14.20 14.25
CA ASN A 148 -3.43 -13.84 15.27
C ASN A 148 -2.25 -12.99 14.74
N CYS A 149 -2.24 -12.62 13.45
CA CYS A 149 -1.19 -11.77 12.88
C CYS A 149 -1.71 -10.43 12.36
N PHE A 150 -0.83 -9.44 12.39
CA PHE A 150 -1.01 -8.17 11.72
C PHE A 150 -0.42 -8.23 10.31
N PHE A 151 -1.18 -7.78 9.32
CA PHE A 151 -0.65 -7.58 7.97
C PHE A 151 -0.04 -6.20 7.83
N LEU A 152 0.72 -5.97 6.75
CA LEU A 152 1.27 -4.66 6.43
C LEU A 152 1.07 -4.35 4.95
N LYS A 153 -0.19 -4.13 4.56
CA LYS A 153 -0.58 -3.89 3.16
C LYS A 153 -1.25 -2.53 2.96
N GLU A 154 -2.06 -2.12 3.93
CA GLU A 154 -2.91 -0.93 3.89
C GLU A 154 -2.75 -0.05 5.15
N ILE A 155 -3.26 1.20 5.08
CA ILE A 155 -3.23 2.14 6.22
C ILE A 155 -3.97 1.62 7.45
N PRO A 156 -5.16 0.99 7.35
CA PRO A 156 -5.82 0.39 8.51
C PRO A 156 -4.92 -0.65 9.20
N ASP A 157 -4.13 -1.41 8.44
CA ASP A 157 -3.20 -2.39 9.02
C ASP A 157 -2.09 -1.68 9.82
N ALA A 158 -1.49 -0.65 9.22
CA ALA A 158 -0.46 0.15 9.88
C ALA A 158 -0.97 0.86 11.14
N ARG A 159 -2.24 1.30 11.15
CA ARG A 159 -2.90 1.84 12.35
C ARG A 159 -3.07 0.78 13.44
N LYS A 160 -3.53 -0.42 13.08
CA LYS A 160 -3.68 -1.54 14.01
C LYS A 160 -2.34 -1.91 14.64
N ILE A 161 -1.28 -2.01 13.83
CA ILE A 161 0.09 -2.26 14.32
C ILE A 161 0.51 -1.19 15.32
N ARG A 162 0.33 0.10 14.99
CA ARG A 162 0.71 1.20 15.90
C ARG A 162 -0.01 1.10 17.24
N SER A 163 -1.32 0.88 17.22
CA SER A 163 -2.12 0.71 18.44
C SER A 163 -1.69 -0.51 19.25
N GLU A 164 -1.37 -1.61 18.58
CA GLU A 164 -0.95 -2.84 19.23
C GLU A 164 0.41 -2.71 19.90
N VAL A 165 1.38 -2.06 19.24
CA VAL A 165 2.68 -1.78 19.85
C VAL A 165 2.51 -1.02 21.15
N VAL A 166 1.67 0.03 21.17
CA VAL A 166 1.39 0.80 22.40
C VAL A 166 0.71 -0.08 23.44
N ARG A 167 -0.33 -0.85 23.07
CA ARG A 167 -1.04 -1.77 23.97
C ARG A 167 -0.07 -2.73 24.66
N ILE A 168 0.82 -3.35 23.91
CA ILE A 168 1.83 -4.29 24.41
C ILE A 168 2.75 -3.63 25.44
N PHE A 169 3.23 -2.41 25.17
CA PHE A 169 4.10 -1.70 26.11
C PHE A 169 3.34 -1.31 27.40
N GLU A 170 2.09 -0.88 27.30
CA GLU A 170 1.27 -0.57 28.47
C GLU A 170 0.97 -1.82 29.31
N GLU A 171 0.60 -2.93 28.67
CA GLU A 171 0.32 -4.20 29.34
C GLU A 171 1.57 -4.79 30.01
N ALA A 172 2.73 -4.71 29.35
CA ALA A 172 4.01 -5.13 29.90
C ALA A 172 4.49 -4.26 31.08
N ASN A 173 3.96 -3.04 31.22
CA ASN A 173 4.30 -2.09 32.27
C ASN A 173 3.39 -2.20 33.50
N LEU A 174 2.33 -3.01 33.46
CA LEU A 174 1.44 -3.19 34.60
C LEU A 174 2.18 -3.85 35.79
N PRO A 175 1.87 -3.46 37.05
CA PRO A 175 2.54 -4.03 38.23
C PRO A 175 2.36 -5.54 38.38
N GLU A 176 1.21 -6.07 37.96
CA GLU A 176 0.84 -7.48 38.05
C GLU A 176 1.49 -8.36 36.98
N THR A 177 2.10 -7.77 35.94
CA THR A 177 2.66 -8.52 34.82
C THR A 177 3.94 -9.26 35.25
N SER A 178 3.88 -10.59 35.20
CA SER A 178 5.01 -11.45 35.52
C SER A 178 6.19 -11.24 34.57
N ASP A 179 7.40 -11.60 35.01
CA ASP A 179 8.61 -11.51 34.18
C ASP A 179 8.52 -12.34 32.89
N GLU A 180 7.87 -13.51 32.95
CA GLU A 180 7.69 -14.40 31.80
C GLU A 180 6.70 -13.80 30.79
N GLU A 181 5.56 -13.32 31.29
CA GLU A 181 4.53 -12.70 30.45
C GLU A 181 5.03 -11.39 29.83
N ARG A 182 5.77 -10.58 30.59
CA ARG A 182 6.44 -9.37 30.08
C ARG A 182 7.39 -9.69 28.92
N ARG A 183 8.22 -10.73 29.03
CA ARG A 183 9.12 -11.15 27.94
C ARG A 183 8.35 -11.67 26.73
N ARG A 184 7.24 -12.38 26.94
CA ARG A 184 6.36 -12.84 25.85
C ARG A 184 5.74 -11.65 25.11
N LEU A 185 5.08 -10.73 25.83
CA LEU A 185 4.45 -9.53 25.27
C LEU A 185 5.45 -8.69 24.47
N LEU A 186 6.66 -8.49 25.01
CA LEU A 186 7.70 -7.68 24.37
C LEU A 186 8.51 -8.42 23.30
N HIS A 187 8.08 -9.61 22.88
CA HIS A 187 8.65 -10.32 21.74
C HIS A 187 7.86 -10.04 20.46
N PHE A 188 8.49 -9.25 19.57
CA PHE A 188 7.98 -8.88 18.27
C PHE A 188 8.52 -9.83 17.20
N VAL A 189 7.63 -10.52 16.49
CA VAL A 189 8.01 -11.45 15.43
C VAL A 189 7.56 -10.92 14.08
N VAL A 190 8.47 -10.89 13.11
CA VAL A 190 8.20 -10.50 11.74
C VAL A 190 8.40 -11.71 10.85
N VAL A 191 7.36 -12.11 10.11
CA VAL A 191 7.41 -13.26 9.21
C VAL A 191 7.54 -12.77 7.77
N GLY A 192 8.64 -13.13 7.11
CA GLY A 192 8.95 -12.80 5.72
C GLY A 192 10.18 -11.89 5.60
N GLY A 193 11.29 -12.43 5.11
CA GLY A 193 12.55 -11.72 4.89
C GLY A 193 12.63 -10.96 3.56
N GLY A 194 11.50 -10.55 2.98
CA GLY A 194 11.48 -9.66 1.82
C GLY A 194 11.68 -8.19 2.23
N PRO A 195 11.68 -7.23 1.29
CA PRO A 195 11.88 -5.81 1.59
C PRO A 195 10.96 -5.31 2.70
N THR A 196 9.65 -5.55 2.60
CA THR A 196 8.67 -5.10 3.58
C THR A 196 8.97 -5.58 5.02
N GLY A 197 9.33 -6.85 5.20
CA GLY A 197 9.62 -7.39 6.52
C GLY A 197 10.97 -6.93 7.08
N VAL A 198 11.99 -6.81 6.22
CA VAL A 198 13.31 -6.28 6.63
C VAL A 198 13.21 -4.80 6.99
N GLU A 199 12.52 -4.01 6.19
CA GLU A 199 12.29 -2.58 6.46
C GLU A 199 11.50 -2.41 7.76
N PHE A 200 10.39 -3.15 7.95
CA PHE A 200 9.61 -3.07 9.19
C PHE A 200 10.42 -3.46 10.43
N ALA A 201 11.19 -4.55 10.37
CA ALA A 201 12.04 -4.96 11.48
C ALA A 201 13.15 -3.93 11.80
N GLY A 202 13.74 -3.31 10.76
CA GLY A 202 14.71 -2.22 10.93
C GLY A 202 14.09 -0.97 11.54
N GLU A 203 12.93 -0.54 11.04
CA GLU A 203 12.18 0.61 11.58
C GLU A 203 11.71 0.35 13.01
N LEU A 204 11.33 -0.89 13.35
CA LEU A 204 10.95 -1.26 14.73
C LEU A 204 12.14 -1.10 15.66
N HIS A 205 13.33 -1.56 15.26
CA HIS A 205 14.55 -1.31 16.03
C HIS A 205 14.79 0.19 16.25
N ASP A 206 14.66 1.00 15.21
CA ASP A 206 14.93 2.44 15.32
C ASP A 206 13.89 3.13 16.23
N PHE A 207 12.62 2.77 16.12
CA PHE A 207 11.58 3.19 17.07
C PHE A 207 11.95 2.84 18.52
N LEU A 208 12.43 1.61 18.76
CA LEU A 208 12.79 1.16 20.11
C LEU A 208 13.94 1.97 20.72
N VAL A 209 14.95 2.28 19.91
CA VAL A 209 16.16 2.99 20.34
C VAL A 209 15.95 4.51 20.43
N GLU A 210 15.15 5.11 19.55
CA GLU A 210 14.97 6.56 19.49
C GLU A 210 13.77 7.07 20.29
N ASP A 211 12.67 6.33 20.27
CA ASP A 211 11.37 6.82 20.76
C ASP A 211 10.88 6.04 21.99
N ALA A 212 10.82 4.71 21.93
CA ALA A 212 10.34 3.90 23.05
C ALA A 212 11.22 4.07 24.31
N VAL A 213 12.52 4.29 24.16
CA VAL A 213 13.46 4.54 25.29
C VAL A 213 13.07 5.73 26.16
N LYS A 214 12.37 6.73 25.60
CA LYS A 214 11.95 7.94 26.32
C LYS A 214 10.86 7.65 27.34
N TYR A 215 10.03 6.64 27.08
CA TYR A 215 8.84 6.33 27.87
C TYR A 215 8.98 5.00 28.64
N TYR A 216 9.57 3.96 28.02
CA TYR A 216 9.60 2.59 28.53
C TYR A 216 11.01 2.06 28.81
N LYS A 217 11.94 2.93 29.25
CA LYS A 217 13.37 2.60 29.47
C LYS A 217 13.60 1.29 30.24
N LYS A 218 12.77 0.98 31.24
CA LYS A 218 12.90 -0.23 32.08
C LYS A 218 12.56 -1.52 31.34
N LEU A 219 11.66 -1.45 30.36
CA LEU A 219 11.15 -2.60 29.60
C LEU A 219 12.05 -2.98 28.43
N LEU A 220 12.87 -2.06 27.93
CA LEU A 220 13.71 -2.29 26.74
C LEU A 220 14.68 -3.47 26.84
N LYS A 221 15.08 -3.84 28.07
CA LYS A 221 15.95 -5.02 28.30
C LYS A 221 15.25 -6.35 28.00
N ASP A 222 13.91 -6.35 28.06
CA ASP A 222 13.07 -7.53 27.86
C ASP A 222 12.54 -7.61 26.42
N VAL A 223 12.74 -6.55 25.62
CA VAL A 223 12.29 -6.50 24.22
C VAL A 223 13.14 -7.41 23.34
N GLN A 224 12.46 -8.21 22.53
CA GLN A 224 13.08 -9.07 21.52
C GLN A 224 12.43 -8.82 20.16
N VAL A 225 13.24 -8.81 19.11
CA VAL A 225 12.77 -8.73 17.73
C VAL A 225 13.32 -9.91 16.93
N THR A 226 12.43 -10.74 16.39
CA THR A 226 12.80 -11.91 15.58
C THR A 226 12.26 -11.76 14.16
N LEU A 227 13.13 -11.91 13.15
CA LEU A 227 12.76 -11.97 11.74
C LEU A 227 12.85 -13.41 11.25
N LEU A 228 11.71 -13.99 10.89
CA LEU A 228 11.61 -15.36 10.38
C LEU A 228 11.55 -15.35 8.85
N GLN A 229 12.37 -16.18 8.22
CA GLN A 229 12.41 -16.34 6.77
C GLN A 229 12.46 -17.82 6.39
N SER A 230 11.54 -18.25 5.53
CA SER A 230 11.46 -19.65 5.09
C SER A 230 12.62 -20.06 4.19
N GLY A 231 13.09 -19.16 3.33
CA GLY A 231 14.27 -19.37 2.49
C GLY A 231 15.59 -19.25 3.25
N GLN A 232 16.69 -19.61 2.61
CA GLN A 232 18.04 -19.57 3.22
C GLN A 232 18.60 -18.16 3.39
N THR A 233 18.05 -17.17 2.68
CA THR A 233 18.49 -15.77 2.73
C THR A 233 17.30 -14.80 2.80
N ILE A 234 17.58 -13.61 3.32
CA ILE A 234 16.70 -12.44 3.24
C ILE A 234 17.01 -11.66 1.96
N LEU A 235 16.05 -10.86 1.47
CA LEU A 235 16.20 -9.98 0.32
C LEU A 235 16.76 -10.70 -0.92
N ASN A 236 16.19 -11.88 -1.23
CA ASN A 236 16.65 -12.79 -2.29
C ASN A 236 16.72 -12.16 -3.69
N GLN A 237 16.00 -11.06 -3.93
CA GLN A 237 16.06 -10.23 -5.13
C GLN A 237 17.34 -9.39 -5.28
N PHE A 238 18.10 -9.18 -4.20
CA PHE A 238 19.38 -8.46 -4.23
C PHE A 238 20.53 -9.44 -4.43
N ASP A 239 21.68 -8.92 -4.86
CA ASP A 239 22.92 -9.69 -4.95
C ASP A 239 23.38 -10.21 -3.57
N LYS A 240 24.05 -11.36 -3.57
CA LYS A 240 24.51 -12.05 -2.36
C LYS A 240 25.31 -11.15 -1.41
N SER A 241 26.18 -10.29 -1.95
CA SER A 241 26.97 -9.36 -1.14
C SER A 241 26.11 -8.35 -0.37
N LEU A 242 24.98 -7.89 -0.95
CA LEU A 242 24.03 -7.01 -0.29
C LEU A 242 23.17 -7.79 0.71
N GLN A 243 22.77 -9.02 0.39
CA GLN A 243 22.07 -9.88 1.34
C GLN A 243 22.90 -10.11 2.63
N ASP A 244 24.20 -10.37 2.48
CA ASP A 244 25.10 -10.60 3.61
C ASP A 244 25.30 -9.32 4.44
N ARG A 245 25.41 -8.15 3.80
CA ARG A 245 25.47 -6.85 4.49
C ARG A 245 24.18 -6.53 5.24
N ALA A 246 23.01 -6.83 4.67
CA ALA A 246 21.74 -6.68 5.36
C ALA A 246 21.70 -7.56 6.61
N LEU A 247 22.07 -8.84 6.50
CA LEU A 247 22.09 -9.76 7.63
C LEU A 247 23.04 -9.28 8.75
N GLN A 248 24.22 -8.79 8.39
CA GLN A 248 25.16 -8.18 9.35
C GLN A 248 24.55 -6.95 10.03
N ASN A 249 23.87 -6.08 9.30
CA ASN A 249 23.23 -4.88 9.86
C ASN A 249 22.10 -5.24 10.82
N MET A 250 21.24 -6.19 10.45
CA MET A 250 20.14 -6.67 11.29
C MET A 250 20.66 -7.29 12.60
N ARG A 251 21.72 -8.11 12.51
CA ARG A 251 22.39 -8.66 13.70
C ARG A 251 23.02 -7.57 14.58
N ALA A 252 23.65 -6.57 13.97
CA ALA A 252 24.18 -5.42 14.70
C ALA A 252 23.08 -4.56 15.35
N ALA A 253 21.86 -4.61 14.84
CA ALA A 253 20.65 -4.05 15.43
C ALA A 253 20.00 -4.98 16.48
N LYS A 254 20.68 -6.07 16.88
CA LYS A 254 20.17 -7.08 17.82
C LYS A 254 18.86 -7.75 17.38
N ILE A 255 18.58 -7.76 16.08
CA ILE A 255 17.44 -8.47 15.52
C ILE A 255 17.85 -9.92 15.29
N ASN A 256 17.09 -10.85 15.86
CA ASN A 256 17.29 -12.28 15.71
C ASN A 256 16.76 -12.75 14.35
N VAL A 257 17.63 -12.84 13.35
CA VAL A 257 17.25 -13.30 12.00
C VAL A 257 17.40 -14.82 11.90
N ARG A 258 16.27 -15.53 11.72
CA ARG A 258 16.23 -16.99 11.49
C ARG A 258 15.81 -17.29 10.05
N THR A 259 16.75 -17.80 9.25
CA THR A 259 16.52 -18.28 7.88
C THR A 259 16.32 -19.79 7.86
N GLY A 260 15.74 -20.32 6.77
CA GLY A 260 15.38 -21.74 6.68
C GLY A 260 14.25 -22.15 7.64
N CYS A 261 13.55 -21.17 8.24
CA CYS A 261 12.54 -21.38 9.26
C CYS A 261 11.16 -21.05 8.71
N ARG A 262 10.38 -22.10 8.40
CA ARG A 262 8.98 -21.95 7.96
C ARG A 262 8.04 -22.00 9.16
N VAL A 263 7.13 -21.03 9.23
CA VAL A 263 5.99 -21.05 10.15
C VAL A 263 4.93 -22.04 9.66
N VAL A 264 4.47 -22.93 10.53
CA VAL A 264 3.49 -23.98 10.20
C VAL A 264 2.13 -23.76 10.87
N ARG A 265 2.09 -23.07 12.01
CA ARG A 265 0.86 -22.72 12.74
C ARG A 265 1.13 -21.56 13.70
N ILE A 266 0.13 -20.74 13.96
CA ILE A 266 0.17 -19.65 14.93
C ILE A 266 -1.05 -19.74 15.85
N THR A 267 -0.87 -19.61 17.16
CA THR A 267 -1.96 -19.41 18.14
C THR A 267 -1.98 -17.95 18.58
N ASP A 268 -2.83 -17.62 19.54
CA ASP A 268 -2.85 -16.31 20.20
C ASP A 268 -1.51 -15.96 20.90
N THR A 269 -0.78 -16.94 21.41
CA THR A 269 0.46 -16.74 22.17
C THR A 269 1.73 -17.29 21.51
N ASP A 270 1.63 -18.26 20.60
CA ASP A 270 2.77 -19.06 20.14
C ASP A 270 2.85 -19.23 18.63
N ILE A 271 4.06 -19.19 18.09
CA ILE A 271 4.38 -19.49 16.69
C ILE A 271 5.11 -20.84 16.61
N TYR A 272 4.54 -21.77 15.86
CA TYR A 272 5.09 -23.10 15.63
C TYR A 272 5.86 -23.14 14.32
N LEU A 273 7.11 -23.60 14.37
CA LEU A 273 7.99 -23.72 13.22
C LEU A 273 8.10 -25.16 12.73
N GLN A 274 8.52 -25.30 11.46
CA GLN A 274 8.69 -26.59 10.81
C GLN A 274 9.74 -27.50 11.48
N ASP A 275 10.73 -26.92 12.16
CA ASP A 275 11.77 -27.64 12.91
C ASP A 275 11.29 -28.14 14.29
N GLY A 276 10.01 -27.92 14.63
CA GLY A 276 9.42 -28.27 15.92
C GLY A 276 9.61 -27.20 17.01
N SER A 277 10.38 -26.13 16.75
CA SER A 277 10.53 -25.05 17.72
C SER A 277 9.27 -24.20 17.85
N VAL A 278 9.04 -23.69 19.07
CA VAL A 278 7.90 -22.84 19.42
C VAL A 278 8.45 -21.50 19.91
N LEU A 279 7.89 -20.41 19.42
CA LEU A 279 8.24 -19.06 19.85
C LEU A 279 7.01 -18.37 20.48
N PRO A 280 7.03 -18.13 21.79
CA PRO A 280 6.07 -17.25 22.43
C PRO A 280 6.22 -15.84 21.87
N TYR A 281 5.14 -15.11 21.64
CA TYR A 281 5.20 -13.76 21.07
C TYR A 281 4.10 -12.84 21.63
N GLY A 282 4.27 -11.54 21.46
CA GLY A 282 3.25 -10.53 21.77
C GLY A 282 2.61 -9.94 20.52
N MET A 283 3.41 -9.63 19.50
CA MET A 283 2.91 -9.21 18.19
C MET A 283 3.62 -9.95 17.06
N CYS A 284 2.84 -10.51 16.13
CA CYS A 284 3.34 -11.12 14.91
C CYS A 284 2.91 -10.31 13.69
N VAL A 285 3.87 -9.81 12.92
CA VAL A 285 3.63 -9.11 11.65
C VAL A 285 3.91 -10.05 10.49
N TRP A 286 2.87 -10.37 9.72
CA TRP A 286 2.96 -11.23 8.55
C TRP A 286 3.19 -10.40 7.28
N ALA A 287 4.46 -10.36 6.86
CA ALA A 287 4.93 -9.70 5.64
C ALA A 287 5.34 -10.72 4.55
N ALA A 288 4.92 -11.98 4.69
CA ALA A 288 5.28 -13.06 3.78
C ALA A 288 4.24 -13.27 2.68
N GLY A 289 4.69 -13.20 1.42
CA GLY A 289 3.93 -13.66 0.26
C GLY A 289 2.78 -12.75 -0.17
N VAL A 290 2.55 -12.73 -1.48
CA VAL A 290 1.37 -12.12 -2.10
C VAL A 290 0.66 -13.17 -2.94
N GLY A 291 -0.64 -12.98 -3.13
CA GLY A 291 -1.51 -13.88 -3.88
C GLY A 291 -2.47 -13.13 -4.80
N PRO A 292 -3.13 -13.84 -5.72
CA PRO A 292 -4.14 -13.22 -6.58
C PRO A 292 -5.35 -12.78 -5.76
N GLN A 293 -6.00 -11.73 -6.23
CA GLN A 293 -7.32 -11.34 -5.73
C GLN A 293 -8.40 -12.32 -6.24
N LYS A 294 -9.52 -12.40 -5.52
CA LYS A 294 -10.65 -13.25 -5.94
C LYS A 294 -11.15 -12.89 -7.34
N LEU A 295 -11.34 -11.59 -7.61
CA LEU A 295 -11.77 -11.10 -8.93
C LEU A 295 -10.85 -11.59 -10.07
N VAL A 296 -9.53 -11.59 -9.87
CA VAL A 296 -8.57 -12.10 -10.87
C VAL A 296 -8.74 -13.60 -11.08
N THR A 297 -8.90 -14.35 -9.99
CA THR A 297 -9.08 -15.81 -10.07
C THR A 297 -10.38 -16.15 -10.78
N ASP A 298 -11.48 -15.45 -10.47
CA ASP A 298 -12.77 -15.63 -11.13
C ASP A 298 -12.69 -15.26 -12.63
N LEU A 299 -12.01 -14.16 -12.97
CA LEU A 299 -11.85 -13.72 -14.36
C LEU A 299 -11.05 -14.73 -15.20
N ILE A 300 -9.96 -15.30 -14.64
CA ILE A 300 -9.19 -16.39 -15.26
C ILE A 300 -10.10 -17.59 -15.56
N GLN A 301 -11.02 -17.94 -14.67
CA GLN A 301 -11.95 -19.05 -14.90
C GLN A 301 -13.02 -18.75 -15.96
N SER A 302 -13.42 -17.48 -16.06
CA SER A 302 -14.44 -17.06 -17.03
C SER A 302 -13.93 -16.93 -18.47
N ILE A 303 -12.63 -16.64 -18.67
CA ILE A 303 -12.04 -16.45 -20.00
C ILE A 303 -11.35 -17.75 -20.45
N PRO A 304 -11.83 -18.45 -21.50
CA PRO A 304 -11.29 -19.74 -21.90
C PRO A 304 -9.77 -19.74 -22.12
N ALA A 305 -9.25 -18.77 -22.88
CA ALA A 305 -7.82 -18.66 -23.18
C ALA A 305 -6.94 -18.49 -21.92
N GLN A 306 -7.47 -17.87 -20.87
CA GLN A 306 -6.73 -17.64 -19.62
C GLN A 306 -6.50 -18.94 -18.83
N ARG A 307 -7.43 -19.91 -18.92
CA ARG A 307 -7.35 -21.19 -18.20
C ARG A 307 -6.17 -22.04 -18.70
N ASP A 308 -5.87 -21.96 -19.99
CA ASP A 308 -4.84 -22.78 -20.63
C ASP A 308 -3.42 -22.39 -20.18
N PHE A 309 -3.21 -21.12 -19.81
CA PHE A 309 -1.90 -20.63 -19.37
C PHE A 309 -1.47 -21.13 -17.99
N LYS A 310 -2.40 -21.61 -17.16
CA LYS A 310 -2.15 -22.09 -15.78
C LYS A 310 -1.35 -21.10 -14.91
N LYS A 311 -1.57 -19.80 -15.11
CA LYS A 311 -0.98 -18.72 -14.31
C LYS A 311 -1.94 -18.28 -13.20
N ARG A 312 -1.39 -17.64 -12.16
CA ARG A 312 -2.18 -17.05 -11.05
C ARG A 312 -2.62 -15.61 -11.32
N GLN A 313 -2.06 -14.99 -12.35
CA GLN A 313 -2.30 -13.59 -12.75
C GLN A 313 -2.90 -13.59 -14.15
N LEU A 314 -3.57 -12.51 -14.53
CA LEU A 314 -4.09 -12.33 -15.89
C LEU A 314 -2.91 -12.28 -16.86
N VAL A 315 -2.92 -13.17 -17.85
CA VAL A 315 -1.90 -13.18 -18.89
C VAL A 315 -2.22 -12.09 -19.89
N VAL A 316 -1.25 -11.20 -20.08
CA VAL A 316 -1.35 -10.09 -21.03
C VAL A 316 -0.33 -10.22 -22.16
N ASP A 317 -0.65 -9.59 -23.28
CA ASP A 317 0.28 -9.40 -24.38
C ASP A 317 1.23 -8.20 -24.14
N ASP A 318 2.06 -7.89 -25.14
CA ASP A 318 3.05 -6.83 -25.06
C ASP A 318 2.45 -5.41 -24.96
N TRP A 319 1.15 -5.25 -25.22
CA TRP A 319 0.42 -3.98 -25.07
C TRP A 319 -0.45 -3.94 -23.82
N LEU A 320 -0.29 -4.94 -22.93
CA LEU A 320 -1.03 -5.11 -21.68
C LEU A 320 -2.51 -5.49 -21.87
N ARG A 321 -2.90 -5.96 -23.06
CA ARG A 321 -4.25 -6.49 -23.33
C ARG A 321 -4.37 -7.88 -22.72
N VAL A 322 -5.49 -8.17 -22.06
CA VAL A 322 -5.76 -9.50 -21.50
C VAL A 322 -6.05 -10.46 -22.65
N ILE A 323 -5.24 -11.51 -22.78
CA ILE A 323 -5.39 -12.47 -23.88
C ILE A 323 -6.74 -13.17 -23.77
N GLY A 324 -7.55 -13.11 -24.84
CA GLY A 324 -8.90 -13.69 -24.89
C GLY A 324 -10.00 -12.79 -24.32
N ALA A 325 -9.73 -11.52 -24.01
CA ALA A 325 -10.75 -10.56 -23.59
C ALA A 325 -10.57 -9.20 -24.29
N GLU A 326 -11.37 -8.97 -25.33
CA GLU A 326 -11.37 -7.71 -26.09
C GLU A 326 -11.76 -6.52 -25.21
N GLY A 327 -11.08 -5.39 -25.39
CA GLY A 327 -11.29 -4.18 -24.59
C GLY A 327 -10.87 -4.28 -23.12
N VAL A 328 -10.27 -5.39 -22.67
CA VAL A 328 -9.80 -5.56 -21.29
C VAL A 328 -8.27 -5.51 -21.22
N PHE A 329 -7.75 -4.68 -20.33
CA PHE A 329 -6.33 -4.51 -20.04
C PHE A 329 -6.06 -4.90 -18.58
N ALA A 330 -4.85 -5.35 -18.29
CA ALA A 330 -4.43 -5.59 -16.90
C ALA A 330 -3.00 -5.10 -16.66
N ALA A 331 -2.77 -4.57 -15.46
CA ALA A 331 -1.46 -4.05 -15.08
C ALA A 331 -1.16 -4.17 -13.58
N GLY A 332 0.11 -4.08 -13.22
CA GLY A 332 0.61 -4.25 -11.86
C GLY A 332 0.58 -5.71 -11.40
N ASP A 333 0.52 -5.94 -10.08
CA ASP A 333 0.65 -7.28 -9.49
C ASP A 333 -0.41 -8.30 -9.97
N CYS A 334 -1.51 -7.85 -10.57
CA CYS A 334 -2.58 -8.71 -11.06
C CYS A 334 -2.36 -9.26 -12.49
N ALA A 335 -1.34 -8.77 -13.20
CA ALA A 335 -1.03 -9.12 -14.58
C ALA A 335 0.36 -9.75 -14.72
N THR A 336 0.54 -10.54 -15.78
CA THR A 336 1.83 -11.15 -16.13
C THR A 336 1.97 -11.34 -17.64
N ASN A 337 3.16 -11.09 -18.18
CA ASN A 337 3.47 -11.44 -19.58
C ASN A 337 3.71 -12.95 -19.70
N LEU A 338 3.39 -13.53 -20.86
CA LEU A 338 3.48 -14.98 -21.07
C LEU A 338 4.94 -15.49 -20.99
N HIS A 339 5.86 -14.83 -21.69
CA HIS A 339 7.24 -15.27 -21.86
C HIS A 339 8.21 -14.64 -20.85
N GLU A 340 8.04 -13.35 -20.56
CA GLU A 340 8.96 -12.58 -19.70
C GLU A 340 8.21 -11.96 -18.51
N PRO A 341 7.94 -12.74 -17.45
CA PRO A 341 7.21 -12.24 -16.29
C PRO A 341 8.02 -11.17 -15.56
N LEU A 342 7.42 -10.00 -15.40
CA LEU A 342 8.00 -8.88 -14.65
C LEU A 342 7.76 -9.01 -13.14
N PRO A 343 8.65 -8.46 -12.30
CA PRO A 343 8.50 -8.53 -10.86
C PRO A 343 7.31 -7.67 -10.37
N ALA A 344 6.58 -8.17 -9.37
CA ALA A 344 5.43 -7.47 -8.76
C ALA A 344 5.89 -6.27 -7.91
N THR A 345 6.21 -5.16 -8.57
CA THR A 345 6.74 -3.95 -7.95
C THR A 345 5.92 -2.71 -8.32
N ALA A 346 5.92 -1.73 -7.42
CA ALA A 346 5.34 -0.40 -7.68
C ALA A 346 5.94 0.27 -8.93
N GLN A 347 7.20 -0.04 -9.25
CA GLN A 347 7.89 0.52 -10.41
C GLN A 347 7.33 -0.03 -11.72
N VAL A 348 7.15 -1.35 -11.82
CA VAL A 348 6.51 -2.00 -12.98
C VAL A 348 5.09 -1.48 -13.14
N ALA A 349 4.27 -1.49 -12.07
CA ALA A 349 2.90 -1.00 -12.12
C ALA A 349 2.80 0.46 -12.56
N GLY A 350 3.66 1.34 -12.03
CA GLY A 350 3.71 2.75 -12.41
C GLY A 350 4.09 2.98 -13.87
N GLN A 351 5.04 2.21 -14.41
CA GLN A 351 5.44 2.29 -15.83
C GLN A 351 4.36 1.72 -16.74
N GLN A 352 3.77 0.58 -16.41
CA GLN A 352 2.65 -0.01 -17.15
C GLN A 352 1.47 0.96 -17.20
N GLY A 353 1.11 1.57 -16.06
CA GLY A 353 0.03 2.55 -16.00
C GLY A 353 0.31 3.86 -16.74
N ALA A 354 1.58 4.24 -16.92
CA ALA A 354 1.95 5.41 -17.73
C ALA A 354 1.97 5.06 -19.23
N TYR A 355 2.43 3.86 -19.58
CA TYR A 355 2.40 3.32 -20.93
C TYR A 355 0.97 3.21 -21.44
N LEU A 356 0.09 2.55 -20.67
CA LEU A 356 -1.30 2.34 -21.06
C LEU A 356 -2.06 3.66 -21.26
N ALA A 357 -1.82 4.66 -20.40
CA ALA A 357 -2.42 5.98 -20.58
C ALA A 357 -1.99 6.63 -21.91
N ARG A 358 -0.70 6.57 -22.23
CA ARG A 358 -0.17 7.12 -23.49
C ARG A 358 -0.66 6.32 -24.70
N LEU A 359 -0.86 5.01 -24.55
CA LEU A 359 -1.43 4.15 -25.57
C LEU A 359 -2.87 4.59 -25.89
N LEU A 360 -3.73 4.73 -24.88
CA LEU A 360 -5.12 5.16 -25.04
C LEU A 360 -5.24 6.59 -25.60
N ASN A 361 -4.39 7.52 -25.15
CA ASN A 361 -4.43 8.92 -25.60
C ASN A 361 -4.09 9.07 -27.10
N ARG A 362 -3.41 8.08 -27.69
CA ARG A 362 -3.01 8.10 -29.11
C ARG A 362 -4.04 7.47 -30.06
N GLU A 363 -5.16 6.97 -29.54
CA GLU A 363 -6.27 6.42 -30.34
C GLU A 363 -5.82 5.34 -31.34
N TYR A 364 -4.84 4.52 -30.95
CA TYR A 364 -4.50 3.33 -31.71
C TYR A 364 -5.73 2.41 -31.82
N CYS A 365 -5.84 1.65 -32.90
CA CYS A 365 -6.80 0.56 -32.94
C CYS A 365 -6.34 -0.51 -31.93
N LEU A 366 -7.11 -0.71 -30.87
CA LEU A 366 -6.74 -1.58 -29.74
C LEU A 366 -7.16 -3.04 -29.98
N ASP A 367 -8.12 -3.24 -30.87
CA ASP A 367 -8.71 -4.55 -31.18
C ASP A 367 -8.10 -5.19 -32.45
N CYS A 368 -7.25 -4.47 -33.18
CA CYS A 368 -6.57 -5.05 -34.34
C CYS A 368 -5.40 -5.96 -33.94
N ASP A 369 -5.23 -7.04 -34.70
CA ASP A 369 -3.98 -7.79 -34.74
C ASP A 369 -2.88 -6.90 -35.32
N ILE A 370 -1.73 -6.92 -34.66
CA ILE A 370 -0.58 -6.13 -35.08
C ILE A 370 0.15 -6.93 -36.15
N PRO A 371 0.21 -6.46 -37.40
CA PRO A 371 0.85 -7.21 -38.47
C PRO A 371 2.32 -7.46 -38.12
N GLU A 372 2.78 -8.69 -38.34
CA GLU A 372 4.20 -9.02 -38.19
C GLU A 372 5.05 -8.05 -39.01
N ARG A 373 6.15 -7.61 -38.41
CA ARG A 373 7.05 -6.61 -38.99
C ARG A 373 7.79 -7.20 -40.19
N THR A 374 7.14 -7.25 -41.34
CA THR A 374 7.76 -7.57 -42.62
C THR A 374 8.72 -6.45 -43.03
N GLU A 375 9.81 -6.80 -43.70
CA GLU A 375 10.93 -5.92 -44.07
C GLU A 375 10.51 -4.66 -44.87
N TYR A 376 9.28 -4.65 -45.38
CA TYR A 376 8.68 -3.60 -46.22
C TYR A 376 7.97 -2.46 -45.47
N THR A 377 7.74 -2.54 -44.15
CA THR A 377 7.10 -1.44 -43.37
C THR A 377 8.13 -0.37 -42.96
N ARG A 378 8.64 0.38 -43.95
CA ARG A 378 9.68 1.42 -43.79
C ARG A 378 9.23 2.84 -44.15
N THR A 379 7.95 3.10 -44.39
CA THR A 379 7.44 4.47 -44.59
C THR A 379 7.24 5.19 -43.25
N TRP A 380 7.49 6.50 -43.22
CA TRP A 380 7.24 7.34 -42.04
C TRP A 380 5.76 7.34 -41.60
N ILE A 381 4.85 7.06 -42.53
CA ILE A 381 3.40 6.97 -42.32
C ILE A 381 3.02 5.75 -41.47
N ASP A 382 3.73 4.62 -41.60
CA ASP A 382 3.43 3.39 -40.85
C ASP A 382 3.84 3.49 -39.37
N ARG A 383 4.89 4.26 -39.05
CA ARG A 383 5.30 4.50 -37.65
C ARG A 383 4.23 5.22 -36.82
N ALA A 384 3.32 5.95 -37.48
CA ALA A 384 2.22 6.63 -36.80
C ALA A 384 1.05 5.70 -36.45
N ARG A 385 0.93 4.52 -37.09
CA ARG A 385 -0.22 3.61 -36.91
C ARG A 385 0.00 2.51 -35.87
N PHE A 386 1.25 2.16 -35.56
CA PHE A 386 1.54 1.04 -34.65
C PHE A 386 2.10 1.51 -33.31
N ALA A 387 1.50 1.00 -32.24
CA ALA A 387 2.01 1.19 -30.90
C ALA A 387 3.26 0.32 -30.68
N LYS A 388 4.31 0.89 -30.08
CA LYS A 388 5.46 0.10 -29.63
C LYS A 388 5.04 -0.78 -28.43
N PRO A 389 5.58 -2.01 -28.30
CA PRO A 389 5.31 -2.86 -27.14
C PRO A 389 5.82 -2.22 -25.84
N PHE A 390 5.24 -2.61 -24.72
CA PHE A 390 5.71 -2.21 -23.40
C PHE A 390 7.11 -2.77 -23.14
N GLN A 391 8.03 -1.89 -22.73
CA GLN A 391 9.38 -2.27 -22.32
C GLN A 391 9.62 -1.72 -20.92
N PHE A 392 9.91 -2.63 -19.98
CA PHE A 392 10.20 -2.25 -18.61
C PHE A 392 11.62 -1.69 -18.50
N LEU A 393 11.75 -0.50 -17.92
CA LEU A 393 13.04 0.08 -17.58
C LEU A 393 13.30 -0.06 -16.09
N SER A 394 14.16 -1.01 -15.72
CA SER A 394 14.66 -1.16 -14.35
C SER A 394 15.43 0.09 -13.94
N PHE A 395 15.12 0.63 -12.75
CA PHE A 395 15.88 1.73 -12.12
C PHE A 395 16.65 1.21 -10.91
N GLY A 396 16.77 -0.12 -10.80
CA GLY A 396 17.36 -0.78 -9.66
C GLY A 396 16.41 -1.00 -8.48
N LEU A 397 16.96 -1.66 -7.46
CA LEU A 397 16.30 -2.03 -6.22
C LEU A 397 16.81 -1.16 -5.07
N LEU A 398 15.92 -0.84 -4.14
CA LEU A 398 16.19 -0.03 -2.97
C LEU A 398 15.52 -0.69 -1.75
N ALA A 399 16.24 -0.80 -0.64
CA ALA A 399 15.68 -1.30 0.63
C ALA A 399 16.32 -0.59 1.83
N TYR A 400 15.49 -0.16 2.78
CA TYR A 400 15.95 0.28 4.09
C TYR A 400 16.30 -0.94 4.97
N ILE A 401 17.33 -0.82 5.81
CA ILE A 401 17.81 -1.94 6.65
C ILE A 401 17.96 -1.56 8.13
N GLY A 402 17.37 -0.44 8.57
CA GLY A 402 17.52 0.09 9.93
C GLY A 402 18.79 0.91 10.13
N ARG A 403 18.83 1.66 11.24
CA ARG A 403 20.01 2.44 11.69
C ARG A 403 20.50 3.48 10.67
N GLU A 404 19.58 4.17 10.00
CA GLU A 404 19.89 5.17 8.96
C GLU A 404 20.79 4.60 7.84
N ARG A 405 20.58 3.33 7.49
CA ARG A 405 21.29 2.63 6.42
C ARG A 405 20.31 2.03 5.42
N ALA A 406 20.70 2.09 4.16
CA ALA A 406 19.94 1.48 3.06
C ALA A 406 20.87 0.74 2.10
N MET A 407 20.27 -0.01 1.19
CA MET A 407 20.94 -0.70 0.09
C MET A 407 20.33 -0.26 -1.24
N ALA A 408 21.18 -0.16 -2.25
CA ALA A 408 20.79 0.08 -3.63
C ALA A 408 21.51 -0.87 -4.56
N GLN A 409 20.80 -1.43 -5.53
CA GLN A 409 21.37 -2.20 -6.62
C GLN A 409 20.85 -1.63 -7.92
N ILE A 410 21.72 -0.97 -8.68
CA ILE A 410 21.36 -0.29 -9.94
C ILE A 410 21.97 -1.07 -11.09
N GLU A 411 21.14 -1.41 -12.07
CA GLU A 411 21.56 -2.09 -13.29
C GLU A 411 21.98 -1.04 -14.32
N MET A 412 23.20 -1.15 -14.85
CA MET A 412 23.78 -0.25 -15.86
C MET A 412 24.36 -1.10 -17.00
N GLY A 413 23.51 -1.44 -17.98
CA GLY A 413 23.86 -2.39 -19.03
C GLY A 413 24.16 -3.77 -18.43
N ASP A 414 25.33 -4.32 -18.73
CA ASP A 414 25.77 -5.63 -18.22
C ASP A 414 26.38 -5.58 -16.80
N ALA A 415 26.57 -4.38 -16.24
CA ALA A 415 27.16 -4.21 -14.91
C ALA A 415 26.10 -3.82 -13.86
N SER A 416 26.24 -4.35 -12.64
CA SER A 416 25.42 -3.94 -11.49
C SER A 416 26.24 -3.13 -10.48
N VAL A 417 25.80 -1.90 -10.22
CA VAL A 417 26.38 -1.03 -9.19
C VAL A 417 25.67 -1.34 -7.86
N LYS A 418 26.44 -1.78 -6.87
CA LYS A 418 25.95 -2.21 -5.55
C LYS A 418 26.41 -1.21 -4.49
N LEU A 419 25.46 -0.53 -3.85
CA LEU A 419 25.73 0.48 -2.82
C LEU A 419 25.06 0.08 -1.51
N SER A 420 25.72 0.36 -0.38
CA SER A 420 25.17 0.10 0.95
C SER A 420 25.81 1.02 1.99
N GLY A 421 24.98 1.61 2.84
CA GLY A 421 25.41 2.44 3.97
C GLY A 421 24.58 3.71 4.14
N THR A 422 25.12 4.66 4.91
CA THR A 422 24.43 5.92 5.26
C THR A 422 24.29 6.86 4.06
N LEU A 423 25.28 6.92 3.16
CA LEU A 423 25.14 7.68 1.91
C LEU A 423 24.02 7.10 1.02
N THR A 424 23.92 5.77 0.95
CA THR A 424 22.83 5.08 0.25
C THR A 424 21.47 5.36 0.89
N TYR A 425 21.42 5.52 2.21
CA TYR A 425 20.20 5.95 2.91
C TYR A 425 19.76 7.37 2.50
N LEU A 426 20.68 8.32 2.33
CA LEU A 426 20.33 9.65 1.79
C LEU A 426 19.80 9.58 0.36
N ILE A 427 20.37 8.70 -0.48
CA ILE A 427 19.86 8.42 -1.84
C ILE A 427 18.45 7.83 -1.76
N TRP A 428 18.26 6.80 -0.92
CA TRP A 428 16.95 6.17 -0.70
C TRP A 428 15.89 7.20 -0.30
N ARG A 429 16.20 8.08 0.68
CA ARG A 429 15.31 9.16 1.11
C ARG A 429 14.99 10.13 -0.03
N SER A 430 16.00 10.52 -0.81
CA SER A 430 15.84 11.46 -1.92
C SER A 430 14.96 10.88 -3.03
N VAL A 431 15.18 9.62 -3.42
CA VAL A 431 14.37 8.93 -4.41
C VAL A 431 12.92 8.81 -3.94
N TYR A 432 12.70 8.45 -2.68
CA TYR A 432 11.37 8.25 -2.13
C TYR A 432 10.62 9.56 -1.93
N ALA A 433 11.33 10.67 -1.64
CA ALA A 433 10.75 12.01 -1.67
C ALA A 433 10.32 12.38 -3.10
N VAL A 434 11.19 12.27 -4.10
CA VAL A 434 10.85 12.63 -5.50
C VAL A 434 9.69 11.78 -6.05
N LYS A 435 9.62 10.50 -5.67
CA LYS A 435 8.55 9.58 -6.11
C LYS A 435 7.18 9.85 -5.49
N GLN A 436 7.06 10.76 -4.53
CA GLN A 436 5.75 11.13 -3.99
C GLN A 436 4.84 11.77 -5.03
N VAL A 437 3.56 11.47 -4.88
CA VAL A 437 2.48 11.85 -5.80
C VAL A 437 2.19 13.35 -5.76
N SER A 438 2.32 13.99 -4.59
CA SER A 438 2.03 15.41 -4.38
C SER A 438 3.21 16.15 -3.74
N MET A 439 3.33 17.45 -4.03
CA MET A 439 4.38 18.31 -3.46
C MET A 439 4.30 18.37 -1.93
N ARG A 440 3.08 18.35 -1.38
CA ARG A 440 2.83 18.23 0.06
C ARG A 440 3.54 17.01 0.65
N ASN A 441 3.34 15.82 0.07
CA ASN A 441 3.95 14.60 0.59
C ASN A 441 5.47 14.65 0.49
N ARG A 442 6.02 15.26 -0.58
CA ARG A 442 7.48 15.50 -0.71
C ARG A 442 8.03 16.29 0.46
N ILE A 443 7.38 17.40 0.80
CA ILE A 443 7.79 18.27 1.91
C ILE A 443 7.68 17.52 3.23
N LEU A 444 6.53 16.88 3.50
CA LEU A 444 6.31 16.16 4.74
C LEU A 444 7.38 15.08 4.96
N ILE A 445 7.61 14.21 3.98
CA ILE A 445 8.59 13.11 4.09
C ILE A 445 10.02 13.62 4.26
N THR A 446 10.35 14.74 3.62
CA THR A 446 11.67 15.36 3.77
C THR A 446 11.88 15.86 5.20
N LEU A 447 10.84 16.47 5.79
CA LEU A 447 10.90 17.10 7.12
C LEU A 447 10.73 16.12 8.29
N THR A 448 10.22 14.90 8.08
CA THR A 448 9.97 13.95 9.18
C THR A 448 11.25 13.33 9.78
N GLY A 449 12.41 13.40 9.11
CA GLY A 449 13.66 12.84 9.64
C GLY A 449 14.23 13.63 10.84
N SER A 450 14.30 12.95 11.98
CA SER A 450 15.06 13.10 13.27
C SER A 450 15.70 14.43 13.74
N ARG A 451 15.85 15.49 12.93
CA ARG A 451 16.26 16.83 13.39
C ARG A 451 15.26 17.94 13.09
N LEU A 452 14.21 17.66 12.32
CA LEU A 452 13.21 18.65 11.90
C LEU A 452 11.76 18.25 12.27
N ARG A 453 11.56 17.23 13.13
CA ARG A 453 10.23 16.76 13.55
C ARG A 453 9.36 17.89 14.13
N SER A 454 9.97 18.84 14.86
CA SER A 454 9.27 20.02 15.40
C SER A 454 8.78 20.98 14.31
N LEU A 455 9.48 21.11 13.18
CA LEU A 455 9.09 21.93 12.03
C LEU A 455 7.99 21.25 11.20
N ALA A 456 8.03 19.93 11.07
CA ALA A 456 6.98 19.18 10.37
C ALA A 456 5.62 19.29 11.09
N ALA A 457 5.59 19.22 12.43
CA ALA A 457 4.36 19.35 13.21
C ALA A 457 3.66 20.71 13.01
N THR A 458 4.43 21.80 12.90
CA THR A 458 3.93 23.16 12.68
C THR A 458 3.40 23.39 11.24
N LEU A 459 3.95 22.68 10.26
CA LEU A 459 3.47 22.73 8.88
C LEU A 459 2.24 21.84 8.65
N VAL A 460 2.04 20.79 9.46
CA VAL A 460 0.85 19.94 9.40
C VAL A 460 -0.38 20.63 10.02
N SER A 461 -0.20 21.58 10.94
CA SER A 461 -1.28 22.37 11.53
C SER A 461 -1.70 23.60 10.72
N SER A 462 -0.93 23.98 9.69
CA SER A 462 -1.26 25.11 8.81
C SER A 462 -1.61 24.61 7.40
N ASP A 463 -2.90 24.69 7.04
CA ASP A 463 -3.40 24.51 5.66
C ASP A 463 -2.96 25.67 4.72
N ALA A 464 -1.73 26.20 4.88
CA ALA A 464 -1.28 27.44 4.24
C ALA A 464 -0.49 27.23 2.94
N MET A 465 -0.35 26.01 2.43
CA MET A 465 0.44 25.70 1.22
C MET A 465 -0.41 25.11 0.09
N THR A 466 -1.53 25.76 -0.22
CA THR A 466 -2.38 25.40 -1.39
C THR A 466 -2.75 26.62 -2.23
N ALA A 467 -1.77 27.48 -2.53
CA ALA A 467 -1.91 28.54 -3.52
C ALA A 467 -0.79 28.43 -4.55
N GLY A 468 -1.08 27.89 -5.72
CA GLY A 468 -0.13 27.83 -6.83
C GLY A 468 -0.56 26.89 -7.93
N LEU A 469 -1.03 27.48 -9.05
CA LEU A 469 -1.43 26.86 -10.33
C LEU A 469 -2.89 26.39 -10.45
N SER A 470 -3.83 27.32 -10.27
CA SER A 470 -5.08 27.33 -11.03
C SER A 470 -4.89 28.22 -12.27
N PHE A 471 -4.48 27.65 -13.40
CA PHE A 471 -4.71 28.31 -14.68
C PHE A 471 -6.18 28.09 -15.04
N ILE A 472 -6.94 29.17 -14.89
CA ILE A 472 -8.35 29.26 -15.25
C ILE A 472 -8.47 29.12 -16.78
N ARG A 473 -8.98 27.99 -17.26
CA ARG A 473 -9.77 27.99 -18.50
C ARG A 473 -11.20 28.35 -18.11
N ARG A 474 -11.56 29.64 -18.21
CA ARG A 474 -12.95 30.06 -18.32
C ARG A 474 -13.43 29.60 -19.69
N GLY A 475 -14.14 28.48 -19.73
CA GLY A 475 -15.01 28.11 -20.83
C GLY A 475 -16.44 28.24 -20.32
N ASP A 476 -17.26 28.96 -21.07
CA ASP A 476 -18.65 29.33 -20.77
C ASP A 476 -19.49 28.22 -20.15
N GLU A 477 -20.30 28.63 -19.18
CA GLU A 477 -21.48 27.90 -18.73
C GLU A 477 -22.47 27.77 -19.88
N SER A 478 -22.53 26.58 -20.47
CA SER A 478 -23.77 26.05 -21.02
C SER A 478 -23.87 24.59 -20.61
N VAL A 479 -24.83 24.31 -19.71
CA VAL A 479 -25.37 22.97 -19.50
C VAL A 479 -26.21 22.67 -20.74
N THR A 480 -25.54 22.26 -21.81
CA THR A 480 -26.16 21.81 -23.05
C THR A 480 -25.66 20.40 -23.34
N ASP A 481 -26.60 19.47 -23.22
CA ASP A 481 -26.72 18.23 -23.98
C ASP A 481 -25.38 17.61 -24.45
N ARG A 482 -24.73 16.85 -23.56
CA ARG A 482 -23.53 16.08 -23.92
C ARG A 482 -23.93 14.79 -24.65
N ASN A 483 -24.33 14.94 -25.91
CA ASN A 483 -24.05 13.92 -26.91
C ASN A 483 -22.55 14.03 -27.27
N ARG A 484 -21.67 13.44 -26.44
CA ARG A 484 -20.22 13.33 -26.71
C ARG A 484 -19.84 11.86 -26.80
N TYR A 485 -19.03 11.54 -27.80
CA TYR A 485 -18.73 10.22 -28.34
C TYR A 485 -18.23 9.17 -27.30
N ALA A 486 -19.10 8.21 -26.98
CA ALA A 486 -18.97 6.74 -27.01
C ALA A 486 -17.85 5.95 -26.27
N ASN A 487 -16.83 6.56 -25.64
CA ASN A 487 -15.72 5.78 -25.05
C ASN A 487 -15.65 5.89 -23.52
N THR A 488 -16.22 4.90 -22.82
CA THR A 488 -16.13 4.78 -21.35
C THR A 488 -14.91 3.95 -20.96
N LEU A 489 -14.02 4.53 -20.14
CA LEU A 489 -12.85 3.84 -19.57
C LEU A 489 -13.09 3.54 -18.09
N VAL A 490 -13.23 2.26 -17.76
CA VAL A 490 -13.38 1.82 -16.37
C VAL A 490 -12.04 1.33 -15.83
N VAL A 491 -11.53 1.97 -14.78
CA VAL A 491 -10.31 1.58 -14.08
C VAL A 491 -10.70 0.98 -12.74
N SER A 492 -10.55 -0.34 -12.59
CA SER A 492 -10.66 -0.99 -11.28
C SER A 492 -9.29 -1.05 -10.64
N SER A 493 -9.03 -0.23 -9.61
CA SER A 493 -7.70 -0.16 -9.01
C SER A 493 -7.73 -0.18 -7.49
N TYR A 494 -7.03 -1.14 -6.89
CA TYR A 494 -6.71 -1.16 -5.45
C TYR A 494 -5.25 -0.81 -5.22
N LYS A 495 -4.48 -0.55 -6.28
CA LYS A 495 -3.03 -0.32 -6.23
C LYS A 495 -2.57 0.41 -7.49
N TYR A 496 -1.74 1.44 -7.32
CA TYR A 496 -0.88 2.00 -8.38
C TYR A 496 -1.51 2.26 -9.76
N PHE A 497 -2.54 3.11 -9.89
CA PHE A 497 -2.94 3.61 -11.22
C PHE A 497 -3.36 5.08 -11.23
#